data_AF-A0A959FL03-F1
#
_entry.id   AF-A0A959FL03-F1
#
_cell.length_a   1.000
_cell.length_b   1.000
_cell.length_c   1.000
_cell.angle_alpha   90.00
_cell.angle_beta   90.00
_cell.angle_gamma   90.00
#
_symmetry.space_group_name_H-M   'P 1'
#
loop_
_entity.id
_entity.type
_entity.pdbx_description
1 polymer ?
#
loop_
_entity_poly.entity_id
_entity_poly.type
_entity_poly.pdbx_seq_one_letter_code
_entity_poly.pdbx_strand_id
1 'polypeptide(L)'
;MTNTKLSQMRCMAFHLLYLFFFFLTWPSQNIQAQTAVSRPNIVWLVSEDNSQHWLQLYQKNGVAMPSVEALAQHGLVFDHAFSQAPVCSVARSTLISGSYAPRIGAQYHRKSEPVPMPDGLKMFPYYLRQAGYYTSNNA
;
A
#
# COMPACT_ATOMS: atom_id res chain seq x y z
N MET A 1 -24.65 -45.27 59.00
CA MET A 1 -24.12 -44.32 57.99
C MET A 1 -25.29 -43.53 57.44
N THR A 2 -25.31 -42.22 57.68
CA THR A 2 -26.50 -41.36 57.62
C THR A 2 -26.79 -40.84 56.21
N ASN A 3 -28.09 -40.83 55.85
CA ASN A 3 -28.67 -40.40 54.57
C ASN A 3 -28.23 -38.99 54.09
N THR A 4 -27.68 -38.17 54.97
CA THR A 4 -27.19 -36.81 54.68
C THR A 4 -25.93 -36.77 53.82
N LYS A 5 -25.02 -37.75 53.93
CA LYS A 5 -23.81 -37.79 53.06
C LYS A 5 -24.14 -38.16 51.61
N LEU A 6 -25.14 -39.03 51.40
CA LEU A 6 -25.58 -39.45 50.07
C LEU A 6 -26.30 -38.32 49.31
N SER A 7 -27.00 -37.43 50.04
CA SER A 7 -27.65 -36.24 49.49
C SER A 7 -26.63 -35.18 49.03
N GLN A 8 -25.60 -34.89 49.83
CA GLN A 8 -24.56 -33.92 49.46
C GLN A 8 -23.73 -34.35 48.25
N MET A 9 -23.41 -35.66 48.15
CA MET A 9 -22.67 -36.19 46.99
C MET A 9 -23.47 -36.10 45.69
N ARG A 10 -24.81 -36.23 45.74
CA ARG A 10 -25.68 -36.06 44.57
C ARG A 10 -25.75 -34.59 44.14
N CYS A 11 -25.82 -33.63 45.06
CA CYS A 11 -25.78 -32.19 44.72
C CYS A 11 -24.46 -31.74 44.07
N MET A 12 -23.32 -32.25 44.54
CA MET A 12 -22.00 -31.94 43.93
C MET A 12 -21.85 -32.55 42.53
N ALA A 13 -22.35 -33.77 42.31
CA ALA A 13 -22.32 -34.40 40.99
C ALA A 13 -23.18 -33.64 39.96
N PHE A 14 -24.35 -33.13 40.38
CA PHE A 14 -25.20 -32.30 39.50
C PHE A 14 -24.56 -30.95 39.17
N HIS A 15 -23.85 -30.30 40.10
CA HIS A 15 -23.13 -29.05 39.82
C HIS A 15 -21.93 -29.28 38.89
N LEU A 16 -21.19 -30.38 39.07
CA LEU A 16 -20.07 -30.73 38.20
C LEU A 16 -20.52 -31.08 36.79
N LEU A 17 -21.66 -31.79 36.63
CA LEU A 17 -22.26 -32.06 35.33
C LEU A 17 -22.80 -30.78 34.66
N TYR A 18 -23.43 -29.89 35.42
CA TYR A 18 -23.94 -28.62 34.87
C TYR A 18 -22.81 -27.71 34.37
N LEU A 19 -21.70 -27.63 35.11
CA LEU A 19 -20.49 -26.90 34.68
C LEU A 19 -19.84 -27.55 33.45
N PHE A 20 -19.83 -28.88 33.36
CA PHE A 20 -19.29 -29.59 32.19
C PHE A 20 -20.13 -29.34 30.92
N PHE A 21 -21.46 -29.35 31.03
CA PHE A 21 -22.34 -29.01 29.91
C PHE A 21 -22.26 -27.53 29.51
N PHE A 22 -22.07 -26.62 30.47
CA PHE A 22 -21.92 -25.18 30.20
C PHE A 22 -20.65 -24.86 29.41
N PHE A 23 -19.56 -25.63 29.61
CA PHE A 23 -18.33 -25.50 28.82
C PHE A 23 -18.43 -26.13 27.43
N LEU A 24 -19.23 -27.18 27.25
CA LEU A 24 -19.45 -27.85 25.95
C LEU A 24 -20.34 -27.04 24.99
N THR A 25 -21.22 -26.18 25.51
CA THR A 25 -22.10 -25.34 24.70
C THR A 25 -21.62 -23.90 24.58
N TRP A 26 -20.44 -23.53 25.12
CA TRP A 26 -19.90 -22.20 24.91
C TRP A 26 -19.53 -22.06 23.44
N PRO A 27 -20.27 -21.26 22.64
CA PRO A 27 -19.94 -21.11 21.24
C PRO A 27 -18.55 -20.50 21.16
N SER A 28 -17.62 -21.22 20.56
CA SER A 28 -16.32 -20.68 20.18
C SER A 28 -16.61 -19.51 19.26
N GLN A 29 -16.58 -18.29 19.80
CA GLN A 29 -16.57 -17.09 18.97
C GLN A 29 -15.23 -17.15 18.22
N ASN A 30 -15.27 -17.65 16.99
CA ASN A 30 -14.22 -17.44 16.03
C ASN A 30 -14.14 -15.93 15.83
N ILE A 31 -13.27 -15.28 16.60
CA ILE A 31 -12.84 -13.92 16.31
C ILE A 31 -12.04 -14.07 15.03
N GLN A 32 -12.74 -14.04 13.89
CA GLN A 32 -12.14 -13.74 12.61
C GLN A 32 -11.62 -12.32 12.78
N ALA A 33 -10.34 -12.18 13.10
CA ALA A 33 -9.66 -10.90 13.02
C ALA A 33 -9.84 -10.45 11.57
N GLN A 34 -10.81 -9.56 11.34
CA GLN A 34 -10.95 -8.90 10.07
C GLN A 34 -9.77 -7.97 9.96
N THR A 35 -8.64 -8.52 9.51
CA THR A 35 -7.59 -7.74 8.87
C THR A 35 -8.17 -7.24 7.56
N ALA A 36 -9.12 -6.31 7.65
CA ALA A 36 -9.37 -5.39 6.58
C ALA A 36 -8.02 -4.70 6.41
N VAL A 37 -7.26 -5.16 5.41
CA VAL A 37 -6.07 -4.44 4.96
C VAL A 37 -6.62 -3.07 4.59
N SER A 38 -6.42 -2.11 5.48
CA SER A 38 -6.88 -0.75 5.27
C SER A 38 -6.22 -0.31 3.98
N ARG A 39 -7.05 0.10 3.02
CA ARG A 39 -6.59 0.57 1.73
C ARG A 39 -5.61 1.73 1.97
N PRO A 40 -4.30 1.58 1.70
CA PRO A 40 -3.32 2.57 2.12
C PRO A 40 -3.42 3.82 1.25
N ASN A 41 -3.27 5.01 1.82
CA ASN A 41 -3.14 6.22 1.02
C ASN A 41 -1.81 6.21 0.25
N ILE A 42 -1.84 6.62 -1.02
CA ILE A 42 -0.65 6.68 -1.88
C ILE A 42 -0.31 8.15 -2.12
N VAL A 43 0.87 8.56 -1.68
CA VAL A 43 1.42 9.90 -1.93
C VAL A 43 2.55 9.76 -2.95
N TRP A 44 2.37 10.34 -4.13
CA TRP A 44 3.39 10.36 -5.17
C TRP A 44 4.09 11.72 -5.18
N LEU A 45 5.33 11.75 -4.69
CA LEU A 45 6.20 12.93 -4.75
C LEU A 45 7.15 12.84 -5.95
N VAL A 46 7.26 13.91 -6.73
CA VAL A 46 8.22 14.04 -7.84
C VAL A 46 8.99 15.33 -7.66
N SER A 47 10.31 15.23 -7.67
CA SER A 47 11.22 16.37 -7.80
C SER A 47 11.67 16.44 -9.26
N GLU A 48 11.37 17.54 -9.93
CA GLU A 48 11.79 17.77 -11.33
C GLU A 48 13.24 18.27 -11.39
N ASP A 49 13.91 18.04 -12.52
CA ASP A 49 15.28 18.48 -12.83
C ASP A 49 16.33 18.12 -11.76
N ASN A 50 16.14 16.99 -11.08
CA ASN A 50 17.03 16.49 -10.05
C ASN A 50 17.85 15.29 -10.54
N SER A 51 19.11 15.21 -10.10
CA SER A 51 20.02 14.11 -10.41
C SER A 51 20.60 13.53 -9.14
N GLN A 52 20.76 12.21 -9.09
CA GLN A 52 21.40 11.52 -7.97
C GLN A 52 22.78 12.10 -7.63
N HIS A 53 23.47 12.71 -8.60
CA HIS A 53 24.79 13.30 -8.40
C HIS A 53 24.81 14.44 -7.38
N TRP A 54 23.66 15.09 -7.16
CA TRP A 54 23.53 16.24 -6.25
C TRP A 54 22.96 15.87 -4.89
N LEU A 55 22.59 14.62 -4.66
CA LEU A 55 21.91 14.20 -3.44
C LEU A 55 22.88 13.48 -2.51
N GLN A 56 22.96 13.93 -1.25
CA GLN A 56 23.83 13.28 -0.26
C GLN A 56 23.47 11.80 -0.06
N LEU A 57 22.20 11.45 -0.25
CA LEU A 57 21.68 10.09 -0.21
C LEU A 57 22.42 9.12 -1.17
N TYR A 58 22.86 9.61 -2.34
CA TYR A 58 23.53 8.78 -3.36
C TYR A 58 25.02 9.12 -3.53
N GLN A 59 25.45 10.32 -3.13
CA GLN A 59 26.83 10.79 -3.29
C GLN A 59 27.34 11.43 -2.01
N LYS A 60 28.53 11.03 -1.55
CA LYS A 60 29.13 11.56 -0.31
C LYS A 60 29.24 13.10 -0.27
N ASN A 61 29.43 13.74 -1.42
CA ASN A 61 29.58 15.19 -1.56
C ASN A 61 28.30 15.89 -2.04
N GLY A 62 27.15 15.20 -2.03
CA GLY A 62 25.86 15.78 -2.41
C GLY A 62 25.30 16.72 -1.35
N VAL A 63 24.21 17.41 -1.70
CA VAL A 63 23.45 18.30 -0.82
C VAL A 63 22.57 17.46 0.11
N ALA A 64 22.57 17.82 1.40
CA ALA A 64 21.73 17.19 2.41
C ALA A 64 20.24 17.45 2.14
N MET A 65 19.43 16.40 2.17
CA MET A 65 17.97 16.48 2.07
C MET A 65 17.31 15.75 3.24
N PRO A 66 17.27 16.37 4.45
CA PRO A 66 16.97 15.67 5.69
C PRO A 66 15.60 14.97 5.69
N SER A 67 14.57 15.57 5.07
CA SER A 67 13.25 14.94 4.98
C SER A 67 13.21 13.74 4.03
N VAL A 68 13.98 13.77 2.95
CA VAL A 68 14.08 12.65 1.98
C VAL A 68 14.94 11.54 2.57
N GLU A 69 16.03 11.88 3.25
CA GLU A 69 16.90 10.95 3.97
C GLU A 69 16.16 10.25 5.11
N ALA A 70 15.34 10.97 5.87
CA ALA A 70 14.47 10.37 6.88
C ALA A 70 13.45 9.40 6.26
N LEU A 71 12.86 9.75 5.11
CA LEU A 71 11.97 8.83 4.38
C LEU A 71 12.71 7.56 3.93
N ALA A 72 13.96 7.71 3.45
CA ALA A 72 14.80 6.60 3.01
C ALA A 72 15.17 5.65 4.16
N GLN A 73 15.42 6.17 5.37
CA GLN A 73 15.71 5.36 6.56
C GLN A 73 14.57 4.41 6.97
N HIS A 74 13.33 4.77 6.63
CA HIS A 74 12.14 3.98 6.94
C HIS A 74 11.54 3.27 5.72
N GLY A 75 12.25 3.25 4.60
CA GLY A 75 11.74 2.78 3.31
C GLY A 75 12.73 1.94 2.53
N LEU A 76 12.51 1.88 1.21
CA LEU A 76 13.40 1.24 0.26
C LEU A 76 14.02 2.30 -0.63
N VAL A 77 15.33 2.18 -0.86
CA VAL A 77 16.09 3.02 -1.80
C VAL A 77 16.40 2.22 -3.05
N PHE A 78 16.21 2.84 -4.22
CA PHE A 78 16.49 2.22 -5.51
C PHE A 78 17.75 2.83 -6.13
N ASP A 79 18.87 2.12 -6.07
CA ASP A 79 20.16 2.61 -6.61
C ASP A 79 20.23 2.58 -8.14
N HIS A 80 19.26 1.93 -8.78
CA HIS A 80 19.19 1.72 -10.23
C HIS A 80 17.82 2.10 -10.81
N ALA A 81 17.32 3.29 -10.44
CA ALA A 81 16.11 3.87 -11.01
C ALA A 81 16.45 4.80 -12.19
N PHE A 82 15.86 4.55 -13.36
CA PHE A 82 16.13 5.30 -14.59
C PHE A 82 14.88 6.02 -15.09
N SER A 83 15.04 7.28 -15.49
CA SER A 83 14.02 7.97 -16.31
C SER A 83 14.12 7.47 -17.74
N GLN A 84 12.97 7.22 -18.39
CA GLN A 84 12.92 6.81 -19.79
C GLN A 84 13.45 7.87 -20.76
N ALA A 85 13.48 9.13 -20.36
CA ALA A 85 14.07 10.21 -21.14
C ALA A 85 14.52 11.36 -20.23
N PRO A 86 15.60 12.08 -20.60
CA PRO A 86 16.05 13.28 -19.90
C PRO A 86 15.24 14.53 -20.32
N VAL A 87 13.92 14.39 -20.51
CA VAL A 87 13.03 15.46 -20.98
C VAL A 87 11.68 15.40 -20.26
N CYS A 88 11.27 16.48 -19.61
CA CYS A 88 10.17 16.49 -18.64
C CYS A 88 8.83 15.97 -19.17
N SER A 89 8.40 16.33 -20.39
CA SER A 89 7.13 15.82 -20.93
C SER A 89 7.21 14.34 -21.27
N VAL A 90 8.36 13.88 -21.78
CA VAL A 90 8.56 12.49 -22.18
C VAL A 90 8.62 11.62 -20.93
N ALA A 91 9.45 12.01 -19.96
CA ALA A 91 9.56 11.35 -18.65
C ALA A 91 8.19 11.21 -17.98
N ARG A 92 7.43 12.30 -17.84
CA ARG A 92 6.08 12.28 -17.24
C ARG A 92 5.09 11.41 -18.02
N SER A 93 5.12 11.48 -19.35
CA SER A 93 4.23 10.66 -20.19
C SER A 93 4.51 9.18 -20.01
N THR A 94 5.77 8.77 -20.01
CA THR A 94 6.15 7.36 -19.81
C THR A 94 5.87 6.89 -18.38
N LEU A 95 6.08 7.77 -17.40
CA LEU A 95 5.88 7.46 -15.99
C LEU A 95 4.40 7.24 -15.67
N ILE A 96 3.51 8.12 -16.16
CA ILE A 96 2.08 8.04 -15.87
C ILE A 96 1.37 6.98 -16.70
N SER A 97 1.88 6.63 -17.89
CA SER A 97 1.28 5.62 -18.77
C SER A 97 1.87 4.22 -18.61
N GLY A 98 3.04 4.09 -17.97
CA GLY A 98 3.80 2.83 -17.93
C GLY A 98 4.25 2.33 -19.31
N SER A 99 4.26 3.20 -20.32
CA SER A 99 4.61 2.86 -21.70
C SER A 99 5.86 3.59 -22.18
N TYR A 100 6.68 2.93 -23.00
CA TYR A 100 7.78 3.57 -23.69
C TYR A 100 7.28 4.68 -24.63
N ALA A 101 7.98 5.82 -24.68
CA ALA A 101 7.53 6.99 -25.43
C ALA A 101 7.26 6.70 -26.93
N PRO A 102 8.12 5.97 -27.67
CA PRO A 102 7.88 5.64 -29.07
C PRO A 102 6.62 4.81 -29.31
N ARG A 103 6.22 3.97 -28.34
CA ARG A 103 5.01 3.14 -28.45
C ARG A 103 3.73 3.98 -28.49
N ILE A 104 3.75 5.13 -27.84
CA ILE A 104 2.57 6.00 -27.69
C ILE A 104 2.73 7.34 -28.42
N GLY A 105 3.81 7.53 -29.19
CA GLY A 105 4.09 8.77 -29.91
C GLY A 105 4.50 9.96 -29.02
N ALA A 106 4.82 9.74 -27.74
CA ALA A 106 5.07 10.81 -26.76
C ALA A 106 6.54 11.25 -26.66
N GLN A 107 7.39 10.86 -27.61
CA GLN A 107 8.84 11.13 -27.59
C GLN A 107 9.22 12.60 -27.85
N TYR A 108 8.29 13.42 -28.34
CA TYR A 108 8.55 14.81 -28.68
C TYR A 108 8.05 15.77 -27.59
N HIS A 109 8.96 16.57 -27.04
CA HIS A 109 8.60 17.60 -26.06
C HIS A 109 7.85 18.76 -26.68
N ARG A 110 8.37 19.27 -27.81
CA ARG A 110 7.74 20.33 -28.60
C ARG A 110 7.03 19.71 -29.80
N LYS A 111 5.91 19.06 -29.52
CA LYS A 111 5.04 18.49 -30.56
C LYS A 111 4.32 19.61 -31.32
N SER A 112 4.21 19.47 -32.64
CA SER A 112 3.38 20.35 -33.46
C SER A 112 1.89 20.14 -33.20
N GLU A 113 1.50 18.91 -32.84
CA GLU A 113 0.12 18.53 -32.57
C GLU A 113 -0.02 17.66 -31.32
N PRO A 114 -1.20 17.65 -30.66
CA PRO A 114 -1.45 16.79 -29.52
C PRO A 114 -1.37 15.30 -29.87
N VAL A 115 -0.47 14.57 -29.20
CA VAL A 115 -0.47 13.11 -29.20
C VAL A 115 -1.71 12.57 -28.46
N PRO A 116 -2.64 11.86 -29.14
CA PRO A 116 -3.78 11.23 -28.49
C PRO A 116 -3.34 10.00 -27.68
N MET A 117 -4.12 9.62 -26.68
CA MET A 117 -3.87 8.36 -25.96
C MET A 117 -4.32 7.18 -26.83
N PRO A 118 -3.45 6.19 -27.14
CA PRO A 118 -3.86 4.97 -27.82
C PRO A 118 -5.07 4.27 -27.20
N ASP A 119 -5.87 3.64 -28.06
CA ASP A 119 -7.04 2.88 -27.65
C ASP A 119 -6.69 1.78 -26.65
N GLY A 120 -7.53 1.63 -25.63
CA GLY A 120 -7.35 0.65 -24.56
C GLY A 120 -6.27 1.01 -23.52
N LEU A 121 -5.39 1.99 -23.77
CA LEU A 121 -4.39 2.42 -22.79
C LEU A 121 -4.99 3.42 -21.80
N LYS A 122 -4.70 3.22 -20.51
CA LYS A 122 -5.13 4.10 -19.42
C LYS A 122 -3.92 4.52 -18.59
N MET A 123 -3.94 5.77 -18.13
CA MET A 123 -2.93 6.31 -17.22
C MET A 123 -3.10 5.75 -15.81
N PHE A 124 -2.03 5.69 -15.04
CA PHE A 124 -2.00 5.12 -13.68
C PHE A 124 -3.16 5.54 -12.76
N PRO A 125 -3.57 6.83 -12.70
CA PRO A 125 -4.68 7.25 -11.84
C PRO A 125 -6.04 6.63 -12.22
N TYR A 126 -6.23 6.20 -13.48
CA TYR A 126 -7.45 5.49 -13.88
C TYR A 126 -7.61 4.20 -13.09
N TYR A 127 -6.55 3.40 -12.96
CA TYR A 127 -6.60 2.12 -12.23
C TYR A 127 -6.82 2.32 -10.74
N LEU A 128 -6.22 3.36 -10.15
CA LEU A 128 -6.50 3.73 -8.75
C LEU A 128 -7.97 4.10 -8.54
N ARG A 129 -8.56 4.91 -9.44
CA ARG A 129 -10.00 5.23 -9.37
C ARG A 129 -10.88 3.99 -9.50
N GLN A 130 -10.54 3.06 -10.40
CA GLN A 130 -11.24 1.76 -10.51
C GLN A 130 -11.15 0.94 -9.22
N ALA A 131 -10.04 1.03 -8.49
CA ALA A 131 -9.86 0.42 -7.18
C ALA A 131 -10.52 1.20 -6.02
N GLY A 132 -11.26 2.29 -6.31
CA GLY A 132 -11.99 3.08 -5.32
C GLY A 132 -11.15 4.12 -4.59
N TYR A 133 -10.02 4.55 -5.16
CA TYR A 133 -9.26 5.69 -4.65
C TYR A 133 -9.77 7.00 -5.22
N TYR A 134 -9.75 8.05 -4.40
CA TYR A 134 -9.72 9.42 -4.88
C TYR A 134 -8.29 9.77 -5.33
N THR A 135 -8.15 10.35 -6.52
CA THR A 135 -6.84 10.75 -7.06
C THR A 135 -6.89 12.19 -7.54
N SER A 136 -5.92 12.99 -7.12
CA SER A 136 -5.78 14.39 -7.51
C SER A 136 -4.30 14.74 -7.69
N ASN A 137 -4.03 15.71 -8.57
CA ASN A 137 -2.73 16.38 -8.68
C ASN A 137 -2.88 17.89 -8.40
N ASN A 138 -3.89 18.30 -7.63
CA ASN A 138 -4.11 19.68 -7.24
C ASN A 138 -2.88 20.20 -6.47
N ALA A 139 -1.99 20.85 -7.21
CA ALA A 139 -0.96 21.74 -6.70
C ALA A 139 -1.51 23.17 -6.68
#